data_AF-A0A2M7N1N5-F1
#
_entry.id   AF-A0A2M7N1N5-F1
#
_cell.length_a   1.000
_cell.length_b   1.000
_cell.length_c   1.000
_cell.angle_alpha   90.00
_cell.angle_beta   90.00
_cell.angle_gamma   90.00
#
_symmetry.space_group_name_H-M   'P 1'
#
loop_
_entity.id
_entity.type
_entity.pdbx_description
1 polymer ?
#
loop_
_entity_poly.entity_id
_entity_poly.type
_entity_poly.pdbx_seq_one_letter_code
_entity_poly.pdbx_strand_id
1 'polypeptide(L)'
;NDHFVSEKYPELNSGGSEEFVEYWSYLKKRGVEEKDIFSSDNCPSCGAALPKVPGEVAKCEFCGTLTNSGEYDWVLSEVTQADDYVSSNPLVVKAGNLQDKVLEIEQQNDDFSIQLIEDKASNAFLQIETARVLNEPAILRRFTTDSAFDKIKATFNEKEQFVYNRIFLSDVTLIGALQKDNMNSMIVSIKYSYQRVIPQEKKVIKLDTVVVTNTKIIILSRNANPEASKGSLYAHRCPSCGGPVGDTIDLKCQYCGHELNSPANEWIVSDMMTLTEYYNYYAMNGASFAAGIKPDVIDKAMDVRDYAFNNALIVMACDGVFAQEEREYAEQIAKKFGYGVDKIEPMFQMAQNGQLSIKMPEDQKKREKVFRLMEKAASIDGTVDPNERQLLDNMKQQYGVS
;
A
#
# COMPACT_ATOMS: atom_id res chain seq x y z
N ASN A 1 -12.88 19.11 10.74
CA ASN A 1 -11.71 19.96 10.48
C ASN A 1 -10.48 19.25 10.98
N ASP A 2 -9.98 18.34 10.14
CA ASP A 2 -8.69 17.71 10.36
C ASP A 2 -7.63 18.61 9.71
N HIS A 3 -6.57 18.91 10.44
CA HIS A 3 -5.50 19.79 10.00
C HIS A 3 -4.15 19.24 10.42
N PHE A 4 -3.27 19.07 9.46
CA PHE A 4 -1.85 18.88 9.70
C PHE A 4 -1.17 20.24 9.76
N VAL A 5 -0.53 20.55 10.89
CA VAL A 5 0.18 21.81 11.11
C VAL A 5 1.61 21.53 11.57
N SER A 6 2.56 22.07 10.82
CA SER A 6 3.99 22.05 11.07
C SER A 6 4.51 23.49 11.17
N GLU A 7 4.99 23.88 12.35
CA GLU A 7 5.65 25.18 12.52
C GLU A 7 6.98 25.27 11.77
N LYS A 8 7.69 24.14 11.65
CA LYS A 8 9.01 24.06 11.00
C LYS A 8 8.91 24.05 9.47
N TYR A 9 7.86 23.43 8.93
CA TYR A 9 7.62 23.32 7.49
C TYR A 9 6.18 23.73 7.16
N PRO A 10 5.83 25.03 7.24
CA PRO A 10 4.46 25.49 7.02
C PRO A 10 3.92 25.21 5.62
N GLU A 11 4.79 25.01 4.63
CA GLU A 11 4.44 24.63 3.26
C GLU A 11 3.88 23.20 3.14
N LEU A 12 4.00 22.39 4.20
CA LEU A 12 3.37 21.07 4.30
C LEU A 12 2.01 21.12 5.01
N ASN A 13 1.64 22.28 5.58
CA ASN A 13 0.37 22.42 6.27
C ASN A 13 -0.77 22.07 5.32
N SER A 14 -1.68 21.24 5.79
CA SER A 14 -2.82 20.78 5.00
C SER A 14 -4.02 20.58 5.92
N GLY A 15 -5.21 20.49 5.34
CA GLY A 15 -6.45 20.26 6.07
C GLY A 15 -7.60 21.10 5.58
N GLY A 16 -8.77 20.87 6.17
CA GLY A 16 -10.03 21.47 5.75
C GLY A 16 -11.23 20.73 6.29
N SER A 17 -12.40 21.07 5.77
CA SER A 17 -13.61 20.25 5.91
C SER A 17 -13.77 19.41 4.66
N GLU A 18 -13.85 18.10 4.82
CA GLU A 18 -14.10 17.16 3.74
C GLU A 18 -15.25 16.24 4.13
N GLU A 19 -16.09 15.92 3.16
CA GLU A 19 -17.02 14.78 3.25
C GLU A 19 -16.41 13.63 2.45
N PHE A 20 -16.07 12.55 3.14
CA PHE A 20 -15.62 11.31 2.53
C PHE A 20 -16.37 10.13 3.14
N VAL A 21 -16.30 8.98 2.47
CA VAL A 21 -16.86 7.73 2.96
C VAL A 21 -15.72 6.74 3.13
N GLU A 22 -15.73 5.99 4.22
CA GLU A 22 -14.79 4.92 4.50
C GLU A 22 -15.51 3.60 4.71
N TYR A 23 -14.84 2.52 4.33
CA TYR A 23 -15.20 1.15 4.63
C TYR A 23 -14.22 0.61 5.68
N TRP A 24 -14.75 0.15 6.80
CA TRP A 24 -13.96 -0.30 7.95
C TRP A 24 -14.12 -1.81 8.09
N SER A 25 -13.02 -2.55 7.96
CA SER A 25 -12.98 -4.01 8.06
C SER A 25 -12.44 -4.43 9.43
N TYR A 26 -13.16 -5.37 10.07
CA TYR A 26 -12.79 -5.91 11.37
C TYR A 26 -12.57 -7.42 11.29
N LEU A 27 -11.60 -7.93 12.05
CA LEU A 27 -11.30 -9.36 12.14
C LEU A 27 -11.41 -9.88 13.58
N LYS A 28 -11.83 -11.14 13.72
CA LYS A 28 -11.87 -11.88 14.97
C LYS A 28 -11.51 -13.34 14.73
N LYS A 29 -10.69 -13.92 15.60
CA LYS A 29 -10.29 -15.32 15.55
C LYS A 29 -11.52 -16.20 15.81
N ARG A 30 -11.67 -17.28 15.04
CA ARG A 30 -12.78 -18.22 15.22
C ARG A 30 -12.51 -19.12 16.43
N GLY A 31 -13.56 -19.49 17.15
CA GLY A 31 -13.50 -20.47 18.23
C GLY A 31 -12.85 -19.99 19.53
N VAL A 32 -12.60 -18.69 19.68
CA VAL A 32 -12.12 -18.08 20.94
C VAL A 32 -13.27 -17.48 21.72
N GLU A 33 -13.17 -17.56 23.05
CA GLU A 33 -14.09 -16.88 23.96
C GLU A 33 -13.86 -15.37 23.90
N GLU A 34 -14.93 -14.59 23.76
CA GLU A 34 -14.85 -13.14 23.72
C GLU A 34 -14.43 -12.58 25.08
N LYS A 35 -13.47 -11.66 25.07
CA LYS A 35 -13.06 -10.90 26.25
C LYS A 35 -13.04 -9.42 25.89
N ASP A 36 -13.73 -8.63 26.71
CA ASP A 36 -13.85 -7.19 26.50
C ASP A 36 -12.49 -6.49 26.55
N ILE A 37 -12.13 -5.84 25.44
CA ILE A 37 -10.92 -5.02 25.28
C ILE A 37 -11.22 -3.52 25.19
N PHE A 38 -12.48 -3.13 25.10
CA PHE A 38 -12.88 -1.77 24.77
C PHE A 38 -13.49 -1.01 25.95
N SER A 39 -14.14 -1.71 26.87
CA SER A 39 -14.79 -1.08 28.03
C SER A 39 -13.93 -1.08 29.28
N SER A 40 -12.69 -1.58 29.20
CA SER A 40 -11.73 -1.57 30.30
C SER A 40 -10.32 -1.20 29.83
N ASP A 41 -9.58 -0.47 30.67
CA ASP A 41 -8.16 -0.18 30.46
C ASP A 41 -7.24 -1.36 30.88
N ASN A 42 -7.79 -2.58 30.99
CA ASN A 42 -7.07 -3.75 31.48
C ASN A 42 -6.78 -4.74 30.35
N CYS A 43 -5.66 -5.43 30.46
CA CYS A 43 -5.25 -6.49 29.56
C CYS A 43 -6.27 -7.64 29.61
N PRO A 44 -6.84 -8.07 28.46
CA PRO A 44 -7.85 -9.15 28.42
C PRO A 44 -7.28 -10.53 28.82
N SER A 45 -5.96 -10.69 28.74
CA SER A 45 -5.26 -11.91 29.12
C SER A 45 -5.00 -12.03 30.63
N CYS A 46 -4.37 -11.02 31.24
CA CYS A 46 -3.90 -11.09 32.64
C CYS A 46 -4.56 -10.09 33.60
N GLY A 47 -5.41 -9.20 33.13
CA GLY A 47 -6.10 -8.18 33.95
C GLY A 47 -5.23 -6.99 34.39
N ALA A 48 -3.96 -6.94 34.01
CA ALA A 48 -3.09 -5.81 34.33
C ALA A 48 -3.48 -4.55 33.57
N ALA A 49 -3.34 -3.38 34.18
CA ALA A 49 -3.63 -2.11 33.52
C ALA A 49 -2.72 -1.89 32.31
N LEU A 50 -3.32 -1.52 31.18
CA LEU A 50 -2.62 -1.16 29.95
C LEU A 50 -2.16 0.30 30.02
N PRO A 51 -1.02 0.64 29.37
CA PRO A 51 -0.56 2.02 29.29
C PRO A 51 -1.52 2.85 28.44
N LYS A 52 -1.76 4.11 28.85
CA LYS A 52 -2.60 5.07 28.10
C LYS A 52 -2.06 5.39 26.71
N VAL A 53 -0.75 5.31 26.54
CA VAL A 53 -0.07 5.45 25.27
C VAL A 53 0.56 4.09 24.96
N PRO A 54 -0.01 3.33 24.02
CA PRO A 54 0.63 2.11 23.54
C PRO A 54 2.02 2.45 22.98
N GLY A 55 3.02 1.61 23.25
CA GLY A 55 4.29 1.68 22.52
C GLY A 55 4.12 1.24 21.06
N GLU A 56 5.22 1.21 20.30
CA GLU A 56 5.24 0.78 18.90
C GLU A 56 4.60 -0.59 18.65
N VAL A 57 4.63 -1.46 19.66
CA VAL A 57 3.91 -2.73 19.68
C VAL A 57 2.81 -2.64 20.74
N ALA A 58 1.56 -2.84 20.33
CA ALA A 58 0.39 -2.92 21.22
C ALA A 58 0.44 -4.21 22.06
N LYS A 59 1.30 -4.21 23.09
CA LYS A 59 1.55 -5.34 23.98
C LYS A 59 1.28 -4.99 25.43
N CYS A 60 0.77 -5.94 26.19
CA CYS A 60 0.75 -5.86 27.64
C CYS A 60 2.17 -6.05 28.18
N GLU A 61 2.65 -5.09 28.97
CA GLU A 61 4.00 -5.15 29.56
C GLU A 61 4.16 -6.26 30.61
N PHE A 62 3.05 -6.77 31.15
CA PHE A 62 3.06 -7.78 32.20
C PHE A 62 3.06 -9.21 31.67
N CYS A 63 2.14 -9.54 30.76
CA CYS A 63 2.02 -10.91 30.22
C CYS A 63 2.49 -11.05 28.77
N GLY A 64 2.84 -9.94 28.09
CA GLY A 64 3.32 -9.95 26.71
C GLY A 64 2.26 -10.26 25.66
N THR A 65 0.97 -10.36 26.02
CA THR A 65 -0.08 -10.52 25.00
C THR A 65 -0.15 -9.30 24.11
N LEU A 66 -0.43 -9.52 22.83
CA LEU A 66 -0.84 -8.45 21.92
C LEU A 66 -2.28 -8.04 22.25
N THR A 67 -2.54 -6.74 22.31
CA THR A 67 -3.86 -6.18 22.59
C THR A 67 -4.59 -5.77 21.31
N ASN A 68 -3.89 -5.74 20.18
CA ASN A 68 -4.44 -5.55 18.84
C ASN A 68 -4.62 -6.88 18.08
N SER A 69 -4.63 -8.02 18.76
CA SER A 69 -4.90 -9.32 18.13
C SER A 69 -6.40 -9.65 18.19
N GLY A 70 -6.91 -10.30 17.14
CA GLY A 70 -8.30 -10.80 17.10
C GLY A 70 -8.58 -11.98 18.04
N GLU A 71 -7.70 -12.29 19.00
CA GLU A 71 -7.83 -13.44 19.91
C GLU A 71 -8.81 -13.20 21.07
N TYR A 72 -9.19 -11.95 21.30
CA TYR A 72 -10.04 -11.54 22.42
C TYR A 72 -11.35 -10.94 21.96
N ASP A 73 -11.29 -10.00 21.02
CA ASP A 73 -12.46 -9.34 20.45
C ASP A 73 -12.19 -8.97 18.98
N TRP A 74 -13.16 -8.33 18.33
CA TRP A 74 -13.00 -7.74 17.01
C TRP A 74 -11.93 -6.64 17.04
N VAL A 75 -10.98 -6.70 16.12
CA VAL A 75 -9.96 -5.65 15.95
C VAL A 75 -10.05 -5.06 14.55
N LEU A 76 -9.77 -3.76 14.44
CA LEU A 76 -9.67 -3.08 13.15
C LEU A 76 -8.51 -3.68 12.34
N SER A 77 -8.79 -4.04 11.09
CA SER A 77 -7.82 -4.61 10.14
C SER A 77 -7.52 -3.66 9.00
N GLU A 78 -8.56 -3.08 8.40
CA GLU A 78 -8.42 -2.20 7.22
C GLU A 78 -9.39 -1.02 7.30
N VAL A 79 -8.94 0.14 6.80
CA VAL A 79 -9.78 1.30 6.50
C VAL A 79 -9.53 1.68 5.05
N THR A 80 -10.57 1.56 4.21
CA THR A 80 -10.49 1.85 2.77
C THR A 80 -11.39 3.05 2.46
N GLN A 81 -10.86 4.08 1.81
CA GLN A 81 -11.67 5.21 1.35
C GLN A 81 -12.52 4.81 0.14
N ALA A 82 -13.71 5.40 0.00
CA ALA A 82 -14.66 5.01 -1.04
C ALA A 82 -14.14 5.22 -2.46
N ASP A 83 -13.33 6.25 -2.69
CA ASP A 83 -12.71 6.50 -4.01
C ASP A 83 -11.74 5.39 -4.40
N ASP A 84 -11.00 4.86 -3.44
CA ASP A 84 -10.13 3.71 -3.66
C ASP A 84 -10.96 2.44 -3.84
N TYR A 85 -11.99 2.22 -3.00
CA TYR A 85 -12.90 1.07 -3.08
C TYR A 85 -13.59 0.93 -4.45
N VAL A 86 -14.08 2.04 -5.04
CA VAL A 86 -14.71 2.03 -6.37
C VAL A 86 -13.70 1.69 -7.46
N SER A 87 -12.47 2.21 -7.38
CA SER A 87 -11.40 1.92 -8.35
C SER A 87 -10.92 0.46 -8.29
N SER A 88 -11.04 -0.20 -7.13
CA SER A 88 -10.66 -1.58 -6.88
C SER A 88 -11.76 -2.61 -7.21
N ASN A 89 -13.00 -2.17 -7.49
CA ASN A 89 -14.17 -3.03 -7.62
C ASN A 89 -13.99 -4.23 -8.59
N PRO A 90 -13.37 -4.09 -9.79
CA PRO A 90 -13.14 -5.23 -10.68
C PRO A 90 -12.19 -6.29 -10.09
N LEU A 91 -11.25 -5.88 -9.23
CA LEU A 91 -10.34 -6.77 -8.51
C LEU A 91 -11.06 -7.43 -7.35
N VAL A 92 -11.79 -6.67 -6.52
CA VAL A 92 -12.57 -7.18 -5.39
C VAL A 92 -13.56 -8.27 -5.84
N VAL A 93 -14.33 -8.03 -6.91
CA VAL A 93 -15.31 -9.01 -7.42
C VAL A 93 -14.63 -10.29 -7.92
N LYS A 94 -13.46 -10.19 -8.54
CA LYS A 94 -12.72 -11.36 -9.04
C LYS A 94 -11.93 -12.07 -7.95
N ALA A 95 -11.47 -11.35 -6.94
CA ALA A 95 -10.86 -11.90 -5.73
C ALA A 95 -11.88 -12.75 -4.94
N GLY A 96 -13.17 -12.39 -4.97
CA GLY A 96 -14.23 -13.25 -4.41
C GLY A 96 -14.24 -14.68 -5.00
N ASN A 97 -14.04 -14.83 -6.32
CA ASN A 97 -13.94 -16.16 -6.94
C ASN A 97 -12.58 -16.86 -6.69
N LEU A 98 -11.56 -16.08 -6.31
CA LEU A 98 -10.24 -16.59 -5.91
C LEU A 98 -10.31 -17.22 -4.52
N GLN A 99 -11.13 -16.64 -3.64
CA GLN A 99 -11.23 -16.98 -2.22
C GLN A 99 -11.49 -18.46 -1.97
N ASP A 100 -12.46 -19.06 -2.67
CA ASP A 100 -12.80 -20.48 -2.47
C ASP A 100 -11.58 -21.40 -2.71
N LYS A 101 -10.84 -21.15 -3.80
CA LYS A 101 -9.65 -21.95 -4.15
C LYS A 101 -8.46 -21.69 -3.22
N VAL A 102 -8.30 -20.45 -2.75
CA VAL A 102 -7.26 -20.13 -1.78
C VAL A 102 -7.55 -20.83 -0.45
N LEU A 103 -8.81 -20.84 -0.02
CA LEU A 103 -9.25 -21.54 1.18
C LEU A 103 -9.09 -23.06 1.05
N GLU A 104 -9.22 -23.63 -0.16
CA GLU A 104 -8.92 -25.05 -0.40
C GLU A 104 -7.42 -25.37 -0.18
N ILE A 105 -6.51 -24.50 -0.64
CA ILE A 105 -5.05 -24.70 -0.48
C ILE A 105 -4.62 -24.63 1.00
N GLU A 106 -5.29 -23.78 1.77
CA GLU A 106 -4.96 -23.47 3.16
C GLU A 106 -5.95 -24.11 4.15
N GLN A 107 -6.80 -25.05 3.71
CA GLN A 107 -7.88 -25.61 4.52
C GLN A 107 -7.39 -26.27 5.83
N GLN A 108 -6.14 -26.73 5.86
CA GLN A 108 -5.52 -27.39 7.00
C GLN A 108 -4.85 -26.42 7.99
N ASN A 109 -4.79 -25.12 7.65
CA ASN A 109 -4.12 -24.10 8.44
C ASN A 109 -5.15 -23.20 9.14
N ASP A 110 -5.46 -23.53 10.39
CA ASP A 110 -6.43 -22.79 11.22
C ASP A 110 -6.01 -21.34 11.51
N ASP A 111 -4.74 -20.99 11.27
CA ASP A 111 -4.16 -19.66 11.42
C ASP A 111 -4.17 -18.83 10.12
N PHE A 112 -4.85 -19.30 9.07
CA PHE A 112 -4.96 -18.62 7.79
C PHE A 112 -6.24 -17.77 7.64
N SER A 113 -6.08 -16.56 7.12
CA SER A 113 -7.14 -15.78 6.49
C SER A 113 -6.55 -14.88 5.41
N ILE A 114 -7.36 -14.49 4.42
CA ILE A 114 -6.90 -13.59 3.34
C ILE A 114 -6.48 -12.24 3.92
N GLN A 115 -7.29 -11.69 4.83
CA GLN A 115 -7.01 -10.41 5.48
C GLN A 115 -5.67 -10.43 6.23
N LEU A 116 -5.33 -11.55 6.87
CA LEU A 116 -4.04 -11.68 7.55
C LEU A 116 -2.86 -11.67 6.55
N ILE A 117 -3.04 -12.20 5.34
CA ILE A 117 -2.01 -12.13 4.28
C ILE A 117 -1.87 -10.71 3.75
N GLU A 118 -2.98 -10.02 3.51
CA GLU A 118 -3.01 -8.63 3.07
C GLU A 118 -2.37 -7.70 4.12
N ASP A 119 -2.66 -7.89 5.41
CA ASP A 119 -2.03 -7.18 6.52
C ASP A 119 -0.51 -7.43 6.58
N LYS A 120 -0.09 -8.69 6.44
CA LYS A 120 1.34 -9.04 6.41
C LYS A 120 2.05 -8.42 5.22
N ALA A 121 1.45 -8.45 4.03
CA ALA A 121 2.01 -7.84 2.83
C ALA A 121 2.10 -6.31 2.96
N SER A 122 1.07 -5.67 3.51
CA SER A 122 1.03 -4.24 3.83
C SER A 122 2.17 -3.83 4.75
N ASN A 123 2.31 -4.56 5.87
CA ASN A 123 3.34 -4.31 6.86
C ASN A 123 4.74 -4.58 6.28
N ALA A 124 4.94 -5.68 5.55
CA ALA A 124 6.18 -5.98 4.85
C ALA A 124 6.60 -4.84 3.92
N PHE A 125 5.67 -4.34 3.11
CA PHE A 125 5.91 -3.26 2.17
C PHE A 125 6.31 -1.96 2.87
N LEU A 126 5.60 -1.56 3.93
CA LEU A 126 5.93 -0.36 4.69
C LEU A 126 7.28 -0.50 5.42
N GLN A 127 7.65 -1.69 5.91
CA GLN A 127 8.98 -1.96 6.45
C GLN A 127 10.07 -1.86 5.37
N ILE A 128 9.82 -2.35 4.14
CA ILE A 128 10.72 -2.19 3.00
C ILE A 128 10.94 -0.72 2.67
N GLU A 129 9.87 0.07 2.62
CA GLU A 129 9.96 1.51 2.33
C GLU A 129 10.62 2.29 3.48
N THR A 130 10.43 1.85 4.73
CA THR A 130 11.16 2.39 5.88
C THR A 130 12.66 2.10 5.77
N ALA A 131 13.03 0.85 5.46
CA ALA A 131 14.43 0.47 5.23
C ALA A 131 15.06 1.25 4.08
N ARG A 132 14.29 1.57 3.03
CA ARG A 132 14.73 2.39 1.90
C ARG A 132 15.06 3.80 2.33
N VAL A 133 14.17 4.44 3.09
CA VAL A 133 14.36 5.82 3.60
C VAL A 133 15.54 5.90 4.56
N LEU A 134 15.69 4.91 5.45
CA LEU A 134 16.80 4.85 6.41
C LEU A 134 18.12 4.38 5.76
N ASN A 135 18.05 3.84 4.53
CA ASN A 135 19.14 3.13 3.88
C ASN A 135 19.73 1.98 4.75
N GLU A 136 18.83 1.26 5.44
CA GLU A 136 19.16 0.16 6.35
C GLU A 136 18.51 -1.15 5.87
N PRO A 137 18.97 -1.75 4.75
CA PRO A 137 18.34 -2.95 4.19
C PRO A 137 18.40 -4.14 5.14
N ALA A 138 19.36 -4.18 6.07
CA ALA A 138 19.62 -5.34 6.92
C ALA A 138 18.42 -5.75 7.79
N ILE A 139 17.52 -4.81 8.13
CA ILE A 139 16.30 -5.11 8.91
C ILE A 139 15.33 -6.03 8.16
N LEU A 140 15.40 -6.05 6.82
CA LEU A 140 14.53 -6.84 5.95
C LEU A 140 14.85 -8.34 6.01
N ARG A 141 16.10 -8.70 6.33
CA ARG A 141 16.59 -10.08 6.28
C ARG A 141 15.72 -11.07 7.03
N ARG A 142 15.06 -10.64 8.09
CA ARG A 142 14.26 -11.49 8.97
C ARG A 142 13.00 -12.02 8.33
N PHE A 143 12.41 -11.30 7.38
CA PHE A 143 11.13 -11.66 6.78
C PHE A 143 11.23 -11.81 5.25
N THR A 144 12.43 -11.77 4.69
CA THR A 144 12.69 -11.99 3.26
C THR A 144 13.54 -13.24 3.04
N THR A 145 13.33 -13.94 1.92
CA THR A 145 14.32 -14.91 1.43
C THR A 145 15.61 -14.19 0.99
N ASP A 146 16.72 -14.91 0.88
CA ASP A 146 17.99 -14.32 0.41
C ASP A 146 17.85 -13.70 -0.99
N SER A 147 17.14 -14.37 -1.91
CA SER A 147 16.89 -13.87 -3.26
C SER A 147 16.02 -12.60 -3.27
N ALA A 148 14.97 -12.57 -2.43
CA ALA A 148 14.14 -11.38 -2.30
C ALA A 148 14.92 -10.22 -1.68
N PHE A 149 15.70 -10.50 -0.63
CA PHE A 149 16.56 -9.53 0.03
C PHE A 149 17.50 -8.87 -0.97
N ASP A 150 18.26 -9.66 -1.73
CA ASP A 150 19.23 -9.14 -2.69
C ASP A 150 18.55 -8.32 -3.80
N LYS A 151 17.41 -8.80 -4.32
CA LYS A 151 16.63 -8.07 -5.32
C LYS A 151 16.10 -6.74 -4.79
N ILE A 152 15.52 -6.72 -3.59
CA ILE A 152 14.99 -5.51 -2.96
C ILE A 152 16.14 -4.54 -2.68
N LYS A 153 17.23 -5.01 -2.07
CA LYS A 153 18.43 -4.21 -1.77
C LYS A 153 19.04 -3.60 -3.03
N ALA A 154 19.04 -4.31 -4.16
CA ALA A 154 19.54 -3.78 -5.43
C ALA A 154 18.74 -2.55 -5.93
N THR A 155 17.53 -2.32 -5.42
CA THR A 155 16.74 -1.12 -5.72
C THR A 155 17.07 0.07 -4.81
N PHE A 156 17.92 -0.11 -3.79
CA PHE A 156 18.28 0.97 -2.87
C PHE A 156 19.41 1.79 -3.48
N ASN A 157 19.33 3.10 -3.35
CA ASN A 157 20.33 4.03 -3.85
C ASN A 157 20.84 4.87 -2.68
N GLU A 158 22.07 4.62 -2.24
CA GLU A 158 22.67 5.33 -1.09
C GLU A 158 22.80 6.84 -1.31
N LYS A 159 22.72 7.30 -2.56
CA LYS A 159 22.74 8.72 -2.92
C LYS A 159 21.35 9.37 -2.88
N GLU A 160 20.28 8.57 -2.88
CA GLU A 160 18.92 9.07 -2.70
C GLU A 160 18.68 9.32 -1.22
N GLN A 161 18.55 10.59 -0.86
CA GLN A 161 18.16 11.02 0.48
C GLN A 161 16.81 11.69 0.39
N PHE A 162 15.75 10.97 0.72
CA PHE A 162 14.39 11.49 0.77
C PHE A 162 13.65 10.92 1.98
N VAL A 163 12.59 11.61 2.38
CA VAL A 163 11.56 11.08 3.28
C VAL A 163 10.21 11.21 2.60
N TYR A 164 9.22 10.47 3.06
CA TYR A 164 7.84 10.62 2.59
C TYR A 164 7.15 11.75 3.35
N ASN A 165 6.67 12.76 2.63
CA ASN A 165 5.69 13.70 3.18
C ASN A 165 4.32 13.02 3.34
N ARG A 166 3.96 12.22 2.33
CA ARG A 166 2.79 11.33 2.35
C ARG A 166 3.21 9.96 1.86
N ILE A 167 2.73 8.92 2.53
CA ILE A 167 2.74 7.54 2.05
C ILE A 167 1.52 6.84 2.65
N PHE A 168 0.70 6.23 1.81
CA PHE A 168 -0.45 5.46 2.24
C PHE A 168 -0.74 4.35 1.24
N LEU A 169 -1.33 3.26 1.74
CA LEU A 169 -1.78 2.14 0.92
C LEU A 169 -3.21 2.42 0.51
N SER A 170 -3.46 2.48 -0.78
CA SER A 170 -4.79 2.72 -1.35
C SER A 170 -5.58 1.41 -1.50
N ASP A 171 -4.90 0.32 -1.87
CA ASP A 171 -5.51 -0.99 -2.05
C ASP A 171 -4.48 -2.09 -1.83
N VAL A 172 -4.85 -3.10 -1.04
CA VAL A 172 -4.02 -4.28 -0.81
C VAL A 172 -4.89 -5.52 -1.02
N THR A 173 -4.70 -6.17 -2.16
CA THR A 173 -5.59 -7.25 -2.61
C THR A 173 -4.80 -8.51 -2.91
N LEU A 174 -5.23 -9.65 -2.38
CA LEU A 174 -4.78 -10.97 -2.82
C LEU A 174 -5.24 -11.24 -4.26
N ILE A 175 -4.28 -11.35 -5.18
CA ILE A 175 -4.53 -11.52 -6.62
C ILE A 175 -4.19 -12.92 -7.12
N GLY A 176 -3.54 -13.76 -6.32
CA GLY A 176 -3.22 -15.13 -6.73
C GLY A 176 -2.65 -15.99 -5.61
N ALA A 177 -2.73 -17.30 -5.84
CA ALA A 177 -2.10 -18.33 -5.03
C ALA A 177 -1.47 -19.40 -5.92
N LEU A 178 -0.23 -19.78 -5.60
CA LEU A 178 0.48 -20.89 -6.19
C LEU A 178 0.74 -21.96 -5.15
N GLN A 179 0.77 -23.22 -5.60
CA GLN A 179 1.28 -24.33 -4.83
C GLN A 179 2.30 -25.08 -5.66
N LYS A 180 3.55 -25.12 -5.18
CA LYS A 180 4.66 -25.76 -5.89
C LYS A 180 5.70 -26.25 -4.88
N ASP A 181 6.24 -27.45 -5.10
CA ASP A 181 7.34 -28.01 -4.29
C ASP A 181 7.10 -27.96 -2.77
N ASN A 182 5.88 -28.30 -2.33
CA ASN A 182 5.45 -28.23 -0.92
C ASN A 182 5.49 -26.81 -0.30
N MET A 183 5.45 -25.78 -1.14
CA MET A 183 5.38 -24.38 -0.77
C MET A 183 4.06 -23.80 -1.30
N ASN A 184 3.32 -23.12 -0.43
CA ASN A 184 2.20 -22.28 -0.80
C ASN A 184 2.72 -20.84 -0.94
N SER A 185 2.30 -20.14 -1.99
CA SER A 185 2.71 -18.76 -2.25
C SER A 185 1.50 -17.90 -2.56
N MET A 186 1.33 -16.83 -1.80
CA MET A 186 0.27 -15.85 -1.96
C MET A 186 0.83 -14.62 -2.65
N ILE A 187 0.13 -14.16 -3.68
CA ILE A 187 0.53 -13.01 -4.49
C ILE A 187 -0.42 -11.86 -4.17
N VAL A 188 0.13 -10.77 -3.68
CA VAL A 188 -0.62 -9.60 -3.24
C VAL A 188 -0.25 -8.40 -4.11
N SER A 189 -1.27 -7.71 -4.61
CA SER A 189 -1.13 -6.41 -5.26
C SER A 189 -1.23 -5.32 -4.21
N ILE A 190 -0.24 -4.42 -4.18
CA ILE A 190 -0.21 -3.25 -3.29
C ILE A 190 -0.19 -2.01 -4.14
N LYS A 191 -1.31 -1.29 -4.14
CA LYS A 191 -1.43 0.05 -4.70
C LYS A 191 -1.17 1.04 -3.58
N TYR A 192 -0.19 1.91 -3.77
CA TYR A 192 0.21 2.89 -2.77
C TYR A 192 0.44 4.25 -3.41
N SER A 193 0.20 5.28 -2.62
CA SER A 193 0.33 6.67 -3.04
C SER A 193 1.34 7.36 -2.15
N TYR A 194 2.23 8.16 -2.74
CA TYR A 194 3.32 8.77 -2.01
C TYR A 194 3.71 10.14 -2.57
N GLN A 195 4.40 10.92 -1.74
CA GLN A 195 5.12 12.13 -2.14
C GLN A 195 6.45 12.19 -1.40
N ARG A 196 7.56 12.22 -2.14
CA ARG A 196 8.91 12.30 -1.58
C ARG A 196 9.35 13.75 -1.45
N VAL A 197 10.05 14.03 -0.36
CA VAL A 197 10.63 15.34 -0.06
C VAL A 197 12.04 15.19 0.51
N ILE A 198 12.86 16.23 0.34
CA ILE A 198 14.15 16.37 1.03
C ILE A 198 13.99 17.47 2.09
N PRO A 199 14.07 17.13 3.39
CA PRO A 199 14.00 18.13 4.44
C PRO A 199 15.31 18.94 4.48
N GLN A 200 15.17 20.26 4.60
CA GLN A 200 16.26 21.19 4.90
C GLN A 200 15.97 21.89 6.23
N GLU A 201 16.83 22.80 6.69
CA GLU A 201 16.72 23.37 8.03
C GLU A 201 15.37 24.06 8.32
N LYS A 202 14.82 24.79 7.33
CA LYS A 202 13.57 25.57 7.45
C LYS A 202 12.62 25.46 6.25
N LYS A 203 12.88 24.50 5.35
CA LYS A 203 12.04 24.24 4.19
C LYS A 203 12.16 22.79 3.76
N VAL A 204 11.22 22.33 2.95
CA VAL A 204 11.29 21.05 2.25
C VAL A 204 11.42 21.26 0.75
N ILE A 205 12.24 20.44 0.10
CA ILE A 205 12.27 20.36 -1.37
C ILE A 205 11.37 19.20 -1.76
N LYS A 206 10.30 19.48 -2.50
CA LYS A 206 9.45 18.44 -3.09
C LYS A 206 10.20 17.78 -4.25
N LEU A 207 10.44 16.47 -4.14
CA LEU A 207 10.95 15.68 -5.27
C LEU A 207 9.79 15.34 -6.22
N ASP A 208 8.64 15.01 -5.64
CA ASP A 208 7.40 14.82 -6.37
C ASP A 208 6.50 16.04 -6.14
N THR A 209 6.18 16.78 -7.20
CA THR A 209 5.34 18.01 -7.11
C THR A 209 3.99 17.74 -6.47
N VAL A 210 3.42 16.57 -6.78
CA VAL A 210 2.12 16.08 -6.32
C VAL A 210 2.25 14.65 -5.82
N VAL A 211 1.20 14.13 -5.17
CA VAL A 211 1.15 12.72 -4.77
C VAL A 211 1.07 11.84 -6.02
N VAL A 212 1.86 10.77 -6.06
CA VAL A 212 1.91 9.82 -7.16
C VAL A 212 1.50 8.45 -6.68
N THR A 213 0.68 7.74 -7.45
CA THR A 213 0.27 6.36 -7.17
C THR A 213 1.06 5.38 -8.01
N ASN A 214 1.45 4.27 -7.39
CA ASN A 214 2.13 3.16 -8.05
C ASN A 214 1.63 1.82 -7.52
N THR A 215 1.95 0.74 -8.23
CA THR A 215 1.57 -0.63 -7.86
C THR A 215 2.81 -1.51 -7.75
N LYS A 216 2.89 -2.27 -6.65
CA LYS A 216 3.88 -3.32 -6.43
C LYS A 216 3.19 -4.65 -6.20
N ILE A 217 3.83 -5.72 -6.61
CA ILE A 217 3.39 -7.08 -6.34
C ILE A 217 4.36 -7.68 -5.32
N ILE A 218 3.84 -8.18 -4.20
CA ILE A 218 4.59 -8.94 -3.20
C ILE A 218 4.16 -10.40 -3.28
N ILE A 219 5.13 -11.32 -3.24
CA ILE A 219 4.88 -12.74 -3.07
C ILE A 219 5.31 -13.14 -1.66
N LEU A 220 4.37 -13.68 -0.91
CA LEU A 220 4.59 -14.28 0.41
C LEU A 220 4.55 -15.80 0.27
N SER A 221 5.53 -16.51 0.81
CA SER A 221 5.63 -17.96 0.74
C SER A 221 5.72 -18.60 2.12
N ARG A 222 5.05 -19.74 2.30
CA ARG A 222 5.04 -20.55 3.51
C ARG A 222 4.96 -22.03 3.12
N ASN A 223 5.53 -22.92 3.94
CA ASN A 223 5.41 -24.37 3.70
C ASN A 223 3.92 -24.76 3.63
N ALA A 224 3.57 -25.70 2.74
CA ALA A 224 2.18 -26.13 2.56
C ALA A 224 1.60 -26.82 3.81
N ASN A 225 2.46 -27.49 4.58
CA ASN A 225 2.16 -28.05 5.89
C ASN A 225 3.07 -27.40 6.93
N PRO A 226 2.78 -26.15 7.31
CA PRO A 226 3.59 -25.39 8.24
C PRO A 226 3.36 -25.87 9.68
N GLU A 227 4.33 -25.63 10.53
CA GLU A 227 4.12 -25.72 11.96
C GLU A 227 3.22 -24.58 12.45
N ALA A 228 2.47 -24.82 13.53
CA ALA A 228 1.62 -23.80 14.13
C ALA A 228 2.43 -22.57 14.55
N SER A 229 1.99 -21.39 14.12
CA SER A 229 2.62 -20.13 14.47
C SER A 229 2.18 -19.65 15.86
N LYS A 230 3.12 -19.19 16.68
CA LYS A 230 2.89 -18.63 18.03
C LYS A 230 3.11 -17.12 18.10
N GLY A 231 3.44 -16.49 16.99
CA GLY A 231 3.79 -15.08 16.88
C GLY A 231 3.86 -14.68 15.42
N SER A 232 4.23 -13.42 15.15
CA SER A 232 4.48 -12.99 13.78
C SER A 232 5.66 -12.05 13.70
N LEU A 233 6.50 -12.23 12.68
CA LEU A 233 7.65 -11.36 12.43
C LEU A 233 7.22 -9.93 12.13
N TYR A 234 6.09 -9.77 11.44
CA TYR A 234 5.46 -8.49 11.14
C TYR A 234 4.91 -7.77 12.38
N ALA A 235 4.81 -8.49 13.50
CA ALA A 235 4.44 -7.96 14.82
C ALA A 235 5.60 -8.04 15.82
N HIS A 236 6.85 -8.14 15.35
CA HIS A 236 8.06 -8.24 16.17
C HIS A 236 8.05 -9.42 17.16
N ARG A 237 7.51 -10.58 16.77
CA ARG A 237 7.45 -11.80 17.58
C ARG A 237 7.94 -13.02 16.81
N CYS A 238 8.69 -13.88 17.47
CA CYS A 238 9.20 -15.11 16.90
C CYS A 238 8.03 -16.05 16.60
N PRO A 239 7.89 -16.55 15.36
CA PRO A 239 6.76 -17.42 15.00
C PRO A 239 6.83 -18.80 15.66
N SER A 240 8.02 -19.26 16.11
CA SER A 240 8.18 -20.57 16.77
C SER A 240 7.89 -20.56 18.28
N CYS A 241 8.35 -19.53 19.00
CA CYS A 241 8.21 -19.46 20.47
C CYS A 241 7.30 -18.33 20.98
N GLY A 242 6.92 -17.39 20.12
CA GLY A 242 6.14 -16.20 20.51
C GLY A 242 6.93 -15.15 21.31
N GLY A 243 8.23 -15.38 21.58
CA GLY A 243 9.11 -14.42 22.23
C GLY A 243 9.33 -13.17 21.38
N PRO A 244 9.60 -12.01 22.00
CA PRO A 244 9.81 -10.77 21.26
C PRO A 244 11.06 -10.85 20.39
N VAL A 245 11.05 -10.12 19.28
CA VAL A 245 12.18 -9.98 18.37
C VAL A 245 12.55 -8.50 18.39
N GLY A 246 13.67 -8.15 19.03
CA GLY A 246 14.16 -6.75 19.08
C GLY A 246 14.72 -6.28 17.75
N ASP A 247 15.14 -5.02 17.60
CA ASP A 247 15.63 -4.46 16.32
C ASP A 247 17.09 -4.81 16.04
N THR A 248 17.34 -6.08 15.75
CA THR A 248 18.66 -6.59 15.37
C THR A 248 18.63 -7.15 13.95
N ILE A 249 19.80 -7.43 13.38
CA ILE A 249 19.89 -8.12 12.09
C ILE A 249 19.97 -9.64 12.26
N ASP A 250 19.78 -10.13 13.50
CA ASP A 250 19.87 -11.55 13.81
C ASP A 250 18.77 -12.29 13.08
N LEU A 251 19.18 -13.31 12.32
CA LEU A 251 18.29 -14.28 11.69
C LEU A 251 17.85 -15.37 12.65
N LYS A 252 18.34 -15.36 13.89
CA LYS A 252 17.94 -16.34 14.92
C LYS A 252 17.25 -15.63 16.07
N CYS A 253 16.19 -16.25 16.56
CA CYS A 253 15.51 -15.81 17.76
C CYS A 253 16.47 -15.85 18.95
N GLN A 254 16.61 -14.74 19.67
CA GLN A 254 17.49 -14.64 20.83
C GLN A 254 17.02 -15.52 22.02
N TYR A 255 15.75 -15.94 22.02
CA TYR A 255 15.16 -16.75 23.09
C TYR A 255 15.20 -18.26 22.81
N CYS A 256 14.80 -18.68 21.61
CA CYS A 256 14.71 -20.11 21.28
C CYS A 256 15.71 -20.57 20.20
N GLY A 257 16.49 -19.67 19.60
CA GLY A 257 17.47 -19.99 18.56
C GLY A 257 16.88 -20.33 17.18
N HIS A 258 15.55 -20.33 17.04
CA HIS A 258 14.87 -20.63 15.78
C HIS A 258 15.21 -19.62 14.69
N GLU A 259 15.33 -20.09 13.45
CA GLU A 259 15.57 -19.25 12.28
C GLU A 259 14.33 -18.42 11.96
N LEU A 260 14.47 -17.11 11.97
CA LEU A 260 13.35 -16.18 11.83
C LEU A 260 12.86 -16.10 10.39
N ASN A 261 13.76 -16.04 9.40
CA ASN A 261 13.43 -15.95 7.97
C ASN A 261 13.06 -17.30 7.35
N SER A 262 12.27 -18.10 8.07
CA SER A 262 11.90 -19.46 7.68
C SER A 262 10.42 -19.57 7.30
N PRO A 263 10.10 -20.23 6.17
CA PRO A 263 8.71 -20.51 5.77
C PRO A 263 8.05 -21.61 6.61
N ALA A 264 8.73 -22.16 7.62
CA ALA A 264 8.22 -23.23 8.47
C ALA A 264 7.07 -22.79 9.39
N ASN A 265 7.10 -21.55 9.89
CA ASN A 265 6.12 -21.03 10.86
C ASN A 265 5.58 -19.63 10.48
N GLU A 266 6.03 -19.04 9.37
CA GLU A 266 5.67 -17.67 8.96
C GLU A 266 5.62 -17.54 7.43
N TRP A 267 4.85 -16.56 6.97
CA TRP A 267 4.84 -16.10 5.59
C TRP A 267 6.03 -15.20 5.31
N ILE A 268 6.96 -15.65 4.48
CA ILE A 268 8.20 -14.93 4.15
C ILE A 268 8.06 -14.27 2.78
N VAL A 269 8.49 -13.02 2.65
CA VAL A 269 8.59 -12.33 1.35
C VAL A 269 9.61 -13.05 0.47
N SER A 270 9.13 -13.70 -0.58
CA SER A 270 9.95 -14.45 -1.52
C SER A 270 10.23 -13.69 -2.81
N ASP A 271 9.43 -12.67 -3.12
CA ASP A 271 9.70 -11.72 -4.20
C ASP A 271 8.95 -10.39 -3.98
N MET A 272 9.50 -9.31 -4.54
CA MET A 272 8.82 -8.03 -4.74
C MET A 272 9.11 -7.54 -6.15
N MET A 273 8.06 -7.22 -6.90
CA MET A 273 8.19 -6.89 -8.32
C MET A 273 7.25 -5.76 -8.75
N THR A 274 7.59 -5.12 -9.87
CA THR A 274 6.69 -4.21 -10.59
C THR A 274 5.56 -4.99 -11.25
N LEU A 275 4.48 -4.30 -11.61
CA LEU A 275 3.39 -4.91 -12.36
C LEU A 275 3.89 -5.46 -13.72
N THR A 276 4.83 -4.77 -14.38
CA THR A 276 5.46 -5.25 -15.62
C THR A 276 6.22 -6.56 -15.44
N GLU A 277 7.01 -6.71 -14.39
CA GLU A 277 7.67 -7.98 -14.08
C GLU A 277 6.66 -9.09 -13.77
N TYR A 278 5.55 -8.76 -13.11
CA TYR A 278 4.49 -9.71 -12.81
C TYR A 278 3.81 -10.27 -14.07
N TYR A 279 3.68 -9.48 -15.14
CA TYR A 279 3.22 -10.01 -16.44
C TYR A 279 4.09 -11.18 -16.92
N ASN A 280 5.41 -11.03 -16.83
CA ASN A 280 6.36 -12.06 -17.23
C ASN A 280 6.30 -13.26 -16.28
N TYR A 281 6.26 -13.00 -14.97
CA TYR A 281 6.13 -14.03 -13.95
C TYR A 281 4.86 -14.87 -14.15
N TYR A 282 3.71 -14.23 -14.38
CA TYR A 282 2.44 -14.89 -14.62
C TYR A 282 2.47 -15.74 -15.89
N ALA A 283 3.06 -15.22 -16.99
CA ALA A 283 3.20 -15.97 -18.23
C ALA A 283 4.09 -17.23 -18.07
N MET A 284 5.16 -17.14 -17.27
CA MET A 284 6.08 -18.24 -17.04
C MET A 284 5.56 -19.29 -16.04
N ASN A 285 4.78 -18.86 -15.04
CA ASN A 285 4.34 -19.72 -13.93
C ASN A 285 2.85 -20.08 -14.00
N GLY A 286 2.14 -19.71 -15.07
CA GLY A 286 0.69 -19.85 -15.17
C GLY A 286 0.14 -21.26 -14.88
N ALA A 287 0.92 -22.32 -15.16
CA ALA A 287 0.53 -23.71 -14.87
C ALA A 287 0.56 -24.06 -13.36
N SER A 288 1.30 -23.29 -12.54
CA SER A 288 1.42 -23.49 -11.09
C SER A 288 0.45 -22.65 -10.27
N PHE A 289 -0.32 -21.77 -10.91
CA PHE A 289 -1.39 -21.03 -10.24
C PHE A 289 -2.54 -21.97 -9.91
N ALA A 290 -2.77 -22.18 -8.62
CA ALA A 290 -3.99 -22.84 -8.15
C ALA A 290 -5.19 -21.89 -8.32
N ALA A 291 -4.97 -20.58 -8.10
CA ALA A 291 -5.93 -19.53 -8.34
C ALA A 291 -5.18 -18.25 -8.74
N GLY A 292 -5.66 -17.50 -9.75
CA GLY A 292 -4.97 -16.28 -10.17
C GLY A 292 -5.84 -15.32 -10.96
N ILE A 293 -5.68 -14.03 -10.66
CA ILE A 293 -6.22 -12.93 -11.45
C ILE A 293 -5.18 -12.58 -12.51
N LYS A 294 -5.63 -12.50 -13.77
CA LYS A 294 -4.77 -12.09 -14.89
C LYS A 294 -4.25 -10.66 -14.65
N PRO A 295 -2.97 -10.37 -14.96
CA PRO A 295 -2.39 -9.04 -14.79
C PRO A 295 -3.19 -7.90 -15.46
N ASP A 296 -3.81 -8.17 -16.62
CA ASP A 296 -4.67 -7.21 -17.33
C ASP A 296 -5.88 -6.71 -16.53
N VAL A 297 -6.32 -7.45 -15.51
CA VAL A 297 -7.40 -7.02 -14.63
C VAL A 297 -6.88 -6.02 -13.60
N ILE A 298 -5.64 -6.18 -13.16
CA ILE A 298 -4.96 -5.30 -12.19
C ILE A 298 -4.70 -3.94 -12.84
N ASP A 299 -4.27 -3.94 -14.11
CA ASP A 299 -4.12 -2.71 -14.92
C ASP A 299 -5.47 -2.02 -15.25
N LYS A 300 -6.58 -2.77 -15.20
CA LYS A 300 -7.92 -2.30 -15.62
C LYS A 300 -8.68 -1.49 -14.58
N ALA A 301 -8.00 -0.93 -13.58
CA ALA A 301 -8.67 -0.18 -12.52
C ALA A 301 -9.39 1.09 -13.02
N MET A 302 -9.03 1.67 -14.18
CA MET A 302 -9.82 2.72 -14.84
C MET A 302 -9.63 2.72 -16.38
N ASP A 303 -10.56 3.33 -17.14
CA ASP A 303 -10.37 3.58 -18.58
C ASP A 303 -9.27 4.66 -18.77
N VAL A 304 -8.59 4.67 -19.92
CA VAL A 304 -7.60 5.71 -20.29
C VAL A 304 -8.19 7.12 -20.08
N ARG A 305 -9.50 7.25 -20.28
CA ARG A 305 -10.27 8.49 -20.07
C ARG A 305 -10.27 8.95 -18.61
N ASP A 306 -10.46 8.04 -17.65
CA ASP A 306 -10.48 8.36 -16.23
C ASP A 306 -9.09 8.82 -15.74
N TYR A 307 -8.02 8.10 -16.14
CA TYR A 307 -6.65 8.51 -15.86
C TYR A 307 -6.34 9.88 -16.45
N ALA A 308 -6.73 10.09 -17.70
CA ALA A 308 -6.48 11.35 -18.39
C ALA A 308 -7.23 12.52 -17.75
N PHE A 309 -8.49 12.33 -17.37
CA PHE A 309 -9.26 13.39 -16.72
C PHE A 309 -8.72 13.73 -15.33
N ASN A 310 -8.48 12.72 -14.49
CA ASN A 310 -7.86 12.88 -13.17
C ASN A 310 -6.53 13.63 -13.26
N ASN A 311 -5.62 13.17 -14.13
CA ASN A 311 -4.29 13.78 -14.23
C ASN A 311 -4.35 15.18 -14.86
N ALA A 312 -5.29 15.45 -15.76
CA ALA A 312 -5.48 16.78 -16.33
C ALA A 312 -5.96 17.77 -15.25
N LEU A 313 -6.88 17.38 -14.37
CA LEU A 313 -7.29 18.21 -13.23
C LEU A 313 -6.12 18.50 -12.28
N ILE A 314 -5.25 17.52 -12.02
CA ILE A 314 -4.06 17.71 -11.18
C ILE A 314 -3.09 18.73 -11.80
N VAL A 315 -2.91 18.68 -13.13
CA VAL A 315 -2.05 19.64 -13.84
C VAL A 315 -2.61 21.05 -13.71
N MET A 316 -3.90 21.25 -14.00
CA MET A 316 -4.56 22.56 -13.88
C MET A 316 -4.57 23.08 -12.44
N ALA A 317 -4.64 22.19 -11.44
CA ALA A 317 -4.62 22.58 -10.04
C ALA A 317 -3.21 22.87 -9.47
N CYS A 318 -2.15 22.68 -10.27
CA CYS A 318 -0.78 22.64 -9.76
C CYS A 318 -0.31 23.98 -9.18
N ASP A 319 -0.83 25.09 -9.71
CA ASP A 319 -0.58 26.45 -9.24
C ASP A 319 -1.51 26.88 -8.07
N GLY A 320 -2.49 26.03 -7.72
CA GLY A 320 -3.48 26.26 -6.67
C GLY A 320 -4.67 27.13 -7.08
N VAL A 321 -4.78 27.56 -8.35
CA VAL A 321 -5.87 28.42 -8.84
C VAL A 321 -6.41 27.89 -10.16
N PHE A 322 -7.63 27.33 -10.15
CA PHE A 322 -8.30 26.99 -11.40
C PHE A 322 -8.76 28.26 -12.12
N ALA A 323 -8.11 28.58 -13.23
CA ALA A 323 -8.57 29.64 -14.12
C ALA A 323 -9.92 29.27 -14.76
N GLN A 324 -10.67 30.28 -15.21
CA GLN A 324 -11.97 30.04 -15.82
C GLN A 324 -11.84 29.18 -17.09
N GLU A 325 -10.79 29.42 -17.87
CA GLU A 325 -10.47 28.70 -19.09
C GLU A 325 -10.18 27.20 -18.84
N GLU A 326 -9.50 26.88 -17.74
CA GLU A 326 -9.20 25.51 -17.33
C GLU A 326 -10.46 24.77 -16.88
N ARG A 327 -11.32 25.45 -16.13
CA ARG A 327 -12.62 24.90 -15.71
C ARG A 327 -13.50 24.60 -16.93
N GLU A 328 -13.61 25.54 -17.86
CA GLU A 328 -14.36 25.35 -19.11
C GLU A 328 -13.80 24.18 -19.94
N TYR A 329 -12.48 24.03 -20.00
CA TYR A 329 -11.83 22.92 -20.68
C TYR A 329 -12.07 21.57 -19.98
N ALA A 330 -11.97 21.52 -18.66
CA ALA A 330 -12.26 20.32 -17.88
C ALA A 330 -13.72 19.88 -18.07
N GLU A 331 -14.69 20.81 -18.07
CA GLU A 331 -16.08 20.50 -18.39
C GLU A 331 -16.25 19.94 -19.82
N GLN A 332 -15.50 20.46 -20.80
CA GLN A 332 -15.52 19.94 -22.17
C GLN A 332 -14.95 18.52 -22.25
N ILE A 333 -13.83 18.23 -21.56
CA ILE A 333 -13.28 16.87 -21.48
C ILE A 333 -14.31 15.96 -20.79
N ALA A 334 -14.91 16.42 -19.70
CA ALA A 334 -15.87 15.63 -18.93
C ALA A 334 -17.06 15.22 -19.80
N LYS A 335 -17.66 16.17 -20.53
CA LYS A 335 -18.74 15.91 -21.51
C LYS A 335 -18.30 14.93 -22.59
N LYS A 336 -17.10 15.10 -23.15
CA LYS A 336 -16.55 14.23 -24.21
C LYS A 336 -16.33 12.80 -23.72
N PHE A 337 -15.95 12.63 -22.46
CA PHE A 337 -15.72 11.32 -21.85
C PHE A 337 -17.01 10.70 -21.28
N GLY A 338 -18.10 11.47 -21.20
CA GLY A 338 -19.42 11.01 -20.81
C GLY A 338 -19.72 11.16 -19.32
N TYR A 339 -18.95 11.98 -18.58
CA TYR A 339 -19.26 12.30 -17.19
C TYR A 339 -20.36 13.36 -17.09
N GLY A 340 -21.15 13.28 -16.01
CA GLY A 340 -22.07 14.34 -15.64
C GLY A 340 -21.30 15.56 -15.12
N VAL A 341 -21.49 16.71 -15.76
CA VAL A 341 -20.76 17.96 -15.41
C VAL A 341 -21.15 18.46 -14.03
N ASP A 342 -22.36 18.15 -13.60
CA ASP A 342 -22.88 18.37 -12.25
C ASP A 342 -22.18 17.53 -11.17
N LYS A 343 -21.47 16.47 -11.57
CA LYS A 343 -20.82 15.51 -10.65
C LYS A 343 -19.31 15.68 -10.55
N ILE A 344 -18.70 16.57 -11.33
CA ILE A 344 -17.25 16.80 -11.32
C ILE A 344 -16.82 17.92 -10.37
N GLU A 345 -17.76 18.69 -9.80
CA GLU A 345 -17.45 19.75 -8.82
C GLU A 345 -16.60 19.27 -7.64
N PRO A 346 -16.91 18.11 -7.01
CA PRO A 346 -16.06 17.58 -5.94
C PRO A 346 -14.63 17.29 -6.42
N MET A 347 -14.44 16.87 -7.67
CA MET A 347 -13.11 16.55 -8.20
C MET A 347 -12.23 17.81 -8.34
N PHE A 348 -12.81 18.98 -8.63
CA PHE A 348 -12.07 20.24 -8.61
C PHE A 348 -11.59 20.59 -7.20
N GLN A 349 -12.46 20.42 -6.20
CA GLN A 349 -12.10 20.66 -4.79
C GLN A 349 -10.99 19.72 -4.34
N MET A 350 -11.09 18.42 -4.68
CA MET A 350 -10.06 17.43 -4.38
C MET A 350 -8.73 17.76 -5.07
N ALA A 351 -8.75 18.25 -6.31
CA ALA A 351 -7.56 18.66 -7.03
C ALA A 351 -6.88 19.86 -6.36
N GLN A 352 -7.65 20.91 -6.03
CA GLN A 352 -7.16 22.11 -5.35
C GLN A 352 -6.57 21.82 -3.96
N ASN A 353 -7.17 20.88 -3.24
CA ASN A 353 -6.73 20.48 -1.90
C ASN A 353 -5.58 19.46 -1.92
N GLY A 354 -5.05 19.09 -3.10
CA GLY A 354 -3.96 18.13 -3.24
C GLY A 354 -4.32 16.71 -2.78
N GLN A 355 -5.59 16.33 -2.93
CA GLN A 355 -6.14 15.03 -2.53
C GLN A 355 -6.15 14.03 -3.68
N LEU A 356 -6.11 14.52 -4.93
CA LEU A 356 -5.89 13.66 -6.08
C LEU A 356 -4.43 13.26 -6.20
N SER A 357 -4.20 12.04 -6.68
CA SER A 357 -2.88 11.51 -7.00
C SER A 357 -2.75 11.25 -8.49
N ILE A 358 -1.54 11.45 -9.03
CA ILE A 358 -1.25 11.08 -10.40
C ILE A 358 -1.30 9.56 -10.52
N LYS A 359 -2.11 9.11 -11.48
CA LYS A 359 -2.31 7.69 -11.77
C LYS A 359 -2.01 7.48 -13.27
N MET A 360 -1.14 6.54 -13.61
CA MET A 360 -0.80 6.23 -15.01
C MET A 360 -1.10 4.76 -15.32
N PRO A 361 -1.64 4.44 -16.51
CA PRO A 361 -1.81 3.06 -16.96
C PRO A 361 -0.43 2.41 -17.17
N GLU A 362 -0.31 1.08 -17.17
CA GLU A 362 0.99 0.44 -17.44
C GLU A 362 1.36 0.43 -18.93
N ASP A 363 0.37 0.30 -19.81
CA ASP A 363 0.61 0.24 -21.25
C ASP A 363 1.20 1.55 -21.79
N GLN A 364 2.36 1.46 -22.45
CA GLN A 364 3.10 2.61 -22.97
C GLN A 364 2.26 3.49 -23.90
N LYS A 365 1.45 2.89 -24.79
CA LYS A 365 0.63 3.66 -25.74
C LYS A 365 -0.51 4.39 -25.03
N LYS A 366 -1.08 3.78 -23.99
CA LYS A 366 -2.06 4.45 -23.11
C LYS A 366 -1.39 5.57 -22.31
N ARG A 367 -0.19 5.35 -21.75
CA ARG A 367 0.59 6.38 -21.03
C ARG A 367 0.84 7.60 -21.90
N GLU A 368 1.32 7.41 -23.13
CA GLU A 368 1.52 8.51 -24.08
C GLU A 368 0.24 9.29 -24.37
N LYS A 369 -0.92 8.61 -24.47
CA LYS A 369 -2.20 9.30 -24.68
C LYS A 369 -2.64 10.12 -23.47
N VAL A 370 -2.48 9.57 -22.27
CA VAL A 370 -2.75 10.29 -21.01
C VAL A 370 -1.82 11.50 -20.90
N PHE A 371 -0.53 11.31 -21.14
CA PHE A 371 0.47 12.36 -21.06
C PHE A 371 0.23 13.50 -22.07
N ARG A 372 -0.14 13.19 -23.32
CA ARG A 372 -0.52 14.22 -24.30
C ARG A 372 -1.74 15.04 -23.90
N LEU A 373 -2.65 14.48 -23.10
CA LEU A 373 -3.78 15.23 -22.56
C LEU A 373 -3.34 16.13 -21.40
N MET A 374 -2.39 15.68 -20.58
CA MET A 374 -1.76 16.52 -19.55
C MET A 374 -1.02 17.71 -20.15
N GLU A 375 -0.21 17.50 -21.21
CA GLU A 375 0.47 18.61 -21.90
C GLU A 375 -0.51 19.61 -22.50
N LYS A 376 -1.65 19.12 -23.03
CA LYS A 376 -2.71 20.01 -23.51
C LYS A 376 -3.35 20.80 -22.38
N ALA A 377 -3.61 20.16 -21.24
CA ALA A 377 -4.16 20.81 -20.06
C ALA A 377 -3.26 21.95 -19.57
N ALA A 378 -1.95 21.72 -19.47
CA ALA A 378 -0.98 22.74 -19.05
C ALA A 378 -0.81 23.91 -20.05
N SER A 379 -1.39 23.83 -21.26
CA SER A 379 -1.18 24.82 -22.33
C SER A 379 -2.44 25.58 -22.71
N ILE A 380 -3.52 25.43 -21.93
CA ILE A 380 -4.84 26.02 -22.23
C ILE A 380 -4.78 27.54 -22.28
N ASP A 381 -4.09 28.15 -21.33
CA ASP A 381 -3.93 29.60 -21.18
C ASP A 381 -2.81 30.19 -22.07
N GLY A 382 -2.09 29.33 -22.79
CA GLY A 382 -0.97 29.70 -23.66
C GLY A 382 0.39 29.81 -22.95
N THR A 383 0.46 29.56 -21.64
CA THR A 383 1.69 29.63 -20.83
C THR A 383 1.77 28.53 -19.78
N VAL A 384 2.66 27.57 -19.96
CA VAL A 384 2.92 26.52 -18.96
C VAL A 384 3.66 27.11 -17.76
N ASP A 385 3.06 27.06 -16.56
CA ASP A 385 3.67 27.52 -15.30
C ASP A 385 4.89 26.66 -14.92
N PRO A 386 5.90 27.19 -14.19
CA PRO A 386 7.04 26.39 -13.75
C PRO A 386 6.69 25.13 -12.96
N ASN A 387 5.62 25.13 -12.15
CA ASN A 387 5.19 23.95 -11.38
C ASN A 387 4.57 22.88 -12.30
N GLU A 388 3.76 23.28 -13.28
CA GLU A 388 3.23 22.39 -14.30
C GLU A 388 4.35 21.80 -15.16
N ARG A 389 5.31 22.65 -15.56
CA ARG A 389 6.48 22.21 -16.32
C ARG A 389 7.28 21.16 -15.55
N GLN A 390 7.54 21.42 -14.28
CA GLN A 390 8.25 20.49 -13.41
C GLN A 390 7.46 19.19 -13.22
N LEU A 391 6.13 19.26 -13.06
CA LEU A 391 5.27 18.08 -12.99
C LEU A 391 5.39 17.24 -14.27
N LEU A 392 5.28 17.86 -15.45
CA LEU A 392 5.40 17.17 -16.74
C LEU A 392 6.79 16.54 -16.91
N ASP A 393 7.86 17.26 -16.56
CA ASP A 393 9.24 16.76 -16.65
C ASP A 393 9.47 15.57 -15.69
N ASN A 394 8.94 15.64 -14.46
CA ASN A 394 8.94 14.53 -13.51
C ASN A 394 8.23 13.30 -14.09
N MET A 395 7.10 13.49 -14.77
CA MET A 395 6.37 12.40 -15.42
C MET A 395 7.16 11.78 -16.58
N LYS A 396 7.84 12.59 -17.39
CA LYS A 396 8.73 12.08 -18.47
C LYS A 396 9.83 11.19 -17.89
N GLN A 397 10.47 11.64 -16.82
CA GLN A 397 11.54 10.89 -16.15
C GLN A 397 11.03 9.60 -15.51
N GLN A 398 9.90 9.66 -14.80
CA GLN A 398 9.37 8.54 -14.03
C GLN A 398 8.73 7.46 -14.92
N TYR A 399 7.98 7.85 -15.94
CA TYR A 399 7.18 6.94 -16.76
C TYR A 399 7.73 6.70 -18.17
N GLY A 400 8.84 7.36 -18.54
CA GLY A 400 9.45 7.20 -19.86
C GLY A 400 8.54 7.63 -21.01
N VAL A 401 7.72 8.66 -20.78
CA VAL A 401 6.80 9.24 -21.77
C VAL A 401 7.43 10.44 -22.46
N SER A 402 7.04 10.71 -23.70
CA SER A 402 7.61 11.78 -24.53
C SER A 402 6.56 12.68 -25.14
#